data_AF-C0KI83-F1
#
_entry.id   AF-C0KI83-F1
#
_cell.length_a   1.000
_cell.length_b   1.000
_cell.length_c   1.000
_cell.angle_alpha   90.00
_cell.angle_beta   90.00
_cell.angle_gamma   90.00
#
_symmetry.space_group_name_H-M   'P 1'
#
loop_
_entity.id
_entity.type
_entity.pdbx_description
1 polymer ?
#
loop_
_entity_poly.entity_id
_entity_poly.type
_entity_poly.pdbx_seq_one_letter_code
_entity_poly.pdbx_strand_id
1 'polypeptide(L)' 'LTGLFLAMHYTSDISTAFSSVTHICRDVNYGWLIRNMHANGASFFFICIYMHIAR' A
#
# COMPACT_ATOMS: atom_id res chain seq x y z
N LEU A 1 7.89 4.10 -4.42
CA LEU A 1 8.76 3.67 -3.29
C LEU A 1 8.01 2.80 -2.29
N THR A 2 6.95 3.29 -1.63
CA THR A 2 6.17 2.46 -0.67
C THR A 2 5.67 1.15 -1.27
N GLY A 3 5.18 1.18 -2.52
CA GLY A 3 4.71 -0.02 -3.23
C GLY A 3 5.80 -1.07 -3.50
N LEU A 4 7.04 -0.64 -3.77
CA LEU A 4 8.17 -1.55 -3.94
C LEU A 4 8.51 -2.24 -2.61
N PHE A 5 8.50 -1.48 -1.50
CA PHE A 5 8.69 -2.05 -0.17
C PHE A 5 7.58 -3.02 0.24
N LEU A 6 6.32 -2.71 -0.09
CA LEU A 6 5.19 -3.62 0.12
C LEU A 6 5.36 -4.91 -0.71
N ALA A 7 5.80 -4.80 -1.96
CA ALA A 7 6.00 -5.96 -2.84
C ALA A 7 7.10 -6.90 -2.36
N MET A 8 8.15 -6.41 -1.69
CA MET A 8 9.19 -7.26 -1.11
C MET A 8 8.69 -8.19 0.00
N HIS A 9 7.55 -7.88 0.63
CA HIS A 9 6.96 -8.66 1.71
C HIS A 9 5.61 -9.31 1.35
N TYR A 10 5.11 -9.07 0.14
CA TYR A 10 3.82 -9.57 -0.33
C TYR A 10 3.99 -10.90 -1.08
N THR A 11 3.05 -11.82 -0.89
CA THR A 11 2.99 -13.10 -1.63
C THR A 11 1.77 -13.09 -2.55
N SER A 12 1.97 -13.39 -3.84
CA SER A 12 0.93 -13.33 -4.86
C SER A 12 0.08 -14.59 -4.99
N ASP A 13 0.35 -15.62 -4.20
CA ASP A 13 -0.46 -16.85 -4.17
C ASP A 13 -1.78 -16.62 -3.43
N ILE A 14 -2.90 -17.11 -3.98
CA ILE A 14 -4.23 -16.84 -3.45
C ILE A 14 -4.42 -17.34 -2.01
N SER A 15 -3.76 -18.44 -1.63
CA SER A 15 -3.88 -19.01 -0.29
C SER A 15 -3.11 -18.23 0.78
N THR A 16 -2.09 -17.46 0.36
CA THR A 16 -1.19 -16.71 1.26
C THR A 16 -1.23 -15.20 1.08
N ALA A 17 -1.97 -14.69 0.09
CA ALA A 17 -2.07 -13.27 -0.19
C ALA A 17 -2.53 -12.47 1.04
N PHE A 18 -3.62 -12.88 1.68
CA PHE A 18 -4.14 -12.19 2.85
C PHE A 18 -3.20 -12.32 4.06
N SER A 19 -2.63 -13.52 4.29
CA SER A 19 -1.72 -13.74 5.40
C SER A 19 -0.44 -12.92 5.27
N SER A 20 0.06 -12.71 4.05
CA SER A 20 1.21 -11.83 3.79
C SER A 20 0.91 -10.35 4.11
N VAL A 21 -0.32 -9.87 3.85
CA VAL A 21 -0.75 -8.51 4.25
C VAL A 21 -0.84 -8.37 5.77
N THR A 22 -1.33 -9.40 6.47
CA THR A 22 -1.32 -9.39 7.94
C THR A 22 0.09 -9.40 8.51
N HIS A 23 1.01 -10.16 7.92
CA HIS A 23 2.43 -10.17 8.29
C HIS A 23 3.06 -8.78 8.10
N ILE A 24 2.81 -8.11 6.96
CA ILE A 24 3.26 -6.73 6.74
C ILE A 24 2.73 -5.79 7.83
N CYS A 25 1.48 -5.96 8.26
CA CYS A 25 0.89 -5.06 9.25
C CYS A 25 1.44 -5.26 10.67
N ARG A 26 1.77 -6.50 11.05
CA ARG A 26 2.08 -6.86 12.45
C ARG A 26 3.55 -7.12 12.71
N ASP A 27 4.26 -7.66 11.72
CA ASP A 27 5.60 -8.24 11.91
C ASP A 27 6.69 -7.44 11.18
N VAL A 28 6.33 -6.63 10.18
CA VAL A 28 7.27 -5.72 9.49
C VAL A 28 7.36 -4.39 10.23
N ASN A 29 8.59 -3.94 10.52
CA ASN A 29 8.85 -2.64 11.14
C ASN A 29 8.22 -1.50 10.35
N TYR A 30 7.38 -0.69 11.01
CA TYR A 30 6.57 0.37 10.38
C TYR A 30 5.67 -0.12 9.23
N GLY A 31 5.44 -1.42 9.07
CA GLY A 31 4.70 -1.95 7.94
C GLY A 31 3.25 -1.49 7.89
N TRP A 32 2.60 -1.33 9.06
CA TRP A 32 1.31 -0.65 9.16
C TRP A 32 1.34 0.77 8.59
N LEU A 33 2.36 1.56 8.95
CA LEU A 33 2.48 2.94 8.47
C LEU A 33 2.70 2.98 6.95
N ILE A 34 3.61 2.16 6.43
CA ILE A 34 3.91 2.09 4.99
C ILE A 34 2.68 1.67 4.19
N ARG A 35 1.90 0.69 4.68
CA ARG A 35 0.65 0.25 4.06
C ARG A 35 -0.38 1.38 4.03
N ASN A 36 -0.56 2.10 5.14
CA ASN A 36 -1.49 3.23 5.21
C ASN A 36 -1.05 4.38 4.30
N MET A 37 0.24 4.71 4.23
CA MET A 37 0.75 5.73 3.31
C MET A 37 0.54 5.34 1.85
N HIS A 38 0.72 4.07 1.48
CA HIS A 38 0.48 3.59 0.12
C HIS A 38 -1.01 3.66 -0.25
N ALA A 39 -1.89 3.19 0.63
CA ALA A 39 -3.34 3.21 0.41
C ALA A 39 -3.90 4.65 0.35
N ASN A 40 -3.57 5.50 1.34
CA ASN A 40 -4.02 6.89 1.36
C ASN A 40 -3.38 7.72 0.24
N GLY A 41 -2.14 7.40 -0.14
CA GLY A 41 -1.45 8.02 -1.27
C GLY A 41 -2.16 7.79 -2.60
N ALA A 42 -2.78 6.61 -2.78
CA ALA A 42 -3.59 6.34 -3.97
C ALA A 42 -4.83 7.25 -4.04
N SER A 43 -5.55 7.45 -2.94
CA SER A 43 -6.68 8.39 -2.89
C SER A 43 -6.23 9.84 -3.16
N PHE A 44 -5.12 10.26 -2.56
CA PHE A 44 -4.57 11.60 -2.78
C PHE A 44 -4.16 11.82 -4.24
N PHE A 45 -3.60 10.79 -4.89
CA PHE A 45 -3.27 10.84 -6.31
C PHE A 45 -4.50 11.16 -7.18
N PHE A 46 -5.64 10.50 -6.92
CA PHE A 46 -6.89 10.81 -7.63
C PHE A 46 -7.42 12.20 -7.30
N ILE A 47 -7.32 12.66 -6.05
CA ILE A 47 -7.67 14.05 -5.68
C ILE A 47 -6.85 15.05 -6.50
N CYS A 48 -5.53 14.84 -6.62
CA CYS A 48 -4.66 15.67 -7.44
C CYS A 48 -5.05 15.65 -8.92
N ILE A 49 -5.38 14.48 -9.47
CA ILE A 49 -5.86 14.36 -10.85
C ILE A 49 -7.17 15.13 -11.05
N TYR A 50 -8.14 15.00 -10.15
CA TYR A 50 -9.40 15.73 -10.27
C TYR A 50 -9.20 17.25 -10.18
N MET A 51 -8.37 17.72 -9.24
CA MET A 51 -8.00 19.14 -9.17
C MET A 51 -7.25 19.59 -10.43
N HIS A 52 -6.41 18.74 -11.03
CA HIS A 52 -5.68 19.06 -12.24
C HIS A 52 -6.59 19.17 -13.48
N ILE A 53 -7.59 18.29 -13.61
CA ILE A 53 -8.57 18.33 -14.70
C ILE A 53 -9.54 19.52 -14.54
N ALA A 54 -9.91 19.86 -13.31
CA ALA A 54 -10.85 20.94 -13.02
C ALA A 54 -10.28 22.36 -13.19
N ARG A 55 -8.96 22.50 -13.36
CA ARG A 55 -8.25 23.76 -13.59
C ARG A 55 -8.03 24.00 -15.07
#